data_AF-A0A433UHA3-F1
#
_entry.id   AF-A0A433UHA3-F1
#
_cell.length_a   1.000
_cell.length_b   1.000
_cell.length_c   1.000
_cell.angle_alpha   90.00
_cell.angle_beta   90.00
_cell.angle_gamma   90.00
#
_symmetry.space_group_name_H-M   'P 1'
#
loop_
_entity.id
_entity.type
_entity.pdbx_description
1 polymer ?
#
loop_
_entity_poly.entity_id
_entity_poly.type
_entity_poly.pdbx_seq_one_letter_code
_entity_poly.pdbx_strand_id
1 'polypeptide(L)' 'MFNPAIPSECDRLYAWPEYSYIIVSVQNGKACELQSWSLDENHQFQAETIEDINLTILS' A
#
# COMPACT_ATOMS: atom_id res chain seq x y z
N MET A 1 2.56 9.88 -18.39
CA MET A 1 2.98 8.54 -17.94
C MET A 1 2.32 8.34 -16.59
N PHE A 2 1.31 7.47 -16.53
CA PHE A 2 0.52 7.20 -15.33
C PHE A 2 1.31 6.21 -14.46
N ASN A 3 1.63 6.58 -13.22
CA ASN A 3 2.26 5.68 -12.28
C ASN A 3 1.18 5.17 -11.33
N PRO A 4 0.64 3.95 -11.51
CA PRO A 4 -0.38 3.41 -10.62
C PRO A 4 0.19 3.24 -9.21
N ALA A 5 -0.68 3.21 -8.20
CA ALA A 5 -0.31 2.93 -6.81
C ALA A 5 -0.01 1.42 -6.59
N ILE A 6 0.83 0.83 -7.42
CA ILE A 6 1.17 -0.60 -7.44
C ILE A 6 2.67 -0.76 -7.16
N PRO A 7 3.08 -1.75 -6.35
CA PRO A 7 4.48 -2.02 -6.07
C PRO A 7 5.24 -2.50 -7.31
N SER A 8 6.48 -2.03 -7.44
CA SER A 8 7.42 -2.50 -8.45
C SER A 8 8.16 -3.77 -8.00
N GLU A 9 8.90 -4.39 -8.92
CA GLU A 9 9.77 -5.51 -8.59
C GLU A 9 10.88 -5.14 -7.60
N CYS A 10 11.41 -3.91 -7.70
CA CYS A 10 12.37 -3.40 -6.71
C CYS A 10 11.75 -3.36 -5.32
N ASP A 11 10.50 -2.90 -5.19
CA ASP A 11 9.80 -2.87 -3.90
C ASP A 11 9.66 -4.27 -3.32
N ARG A 12 9.38 -5.28 -4.16
CA ARG A 12 9.23 -6.68 -3.74
C ARG A 12 10.54 -7.29 -3.20
N LEU A 13 11.68 -6.91 -3.77
CA LEU A 13 12.99 -7.43 -3.37
C LEU A 13 13.43 -6.94 -1.98
N TYR A 14 12.98 -5.74 -1.58
CA TYR A 14 13.31 -5.14 -0.29
C TYR A 14 12.17 -5.19 0.72
N ALA A 15 11.00 -5.70 0.33
CA ALA A 15 9.85 -5.82 1.21
C ALA A 15 9.98 -7.00 2.17
N TRP A 16 9.40 -6.82 3.35
CA TRP A 16 9.30 -7.83 4.41
C TRP A 16 7.83 -8.22 4.61
N PRO A 17 7.53 -9.52 4.78
CA PRO A 17 6.15 -10.00 4.92
C PRO A 17 5.39 -9.43 6.12
N GLU A 18 6.09 -9.01 7.17
CA GLU A 18 5.47 -8.55 8.41
C GLU A 18 4.97 -7.09 8.36
N TYR A 19 5.15 -6.40 7.23
CA TYR A 19 4.82 -4.98 7.08
C TYR A 19 3.78 -4.72 6.00
N SER A 20 2.93 -3.71 6.26
CA SER A 20 2.05 -3.11 5.26
C SER A 20 2.74 -1.93 4.58
N TYR A 21 2.66 -1.89 3.25
CA TYR A 21 3.27 -0.90 2.38
C TYR A 21 2.17 -0.03 1.74
N ILE A 22 2.15 1.25 2.12
CA ILE A 22 1.24 2.22 1.50
C ILE A 22 1.94 2.85 0.30
N ILE A 23 1.35 2.68 -0.88
CA ILE A 23 1.85 3.24 -2.13
C ILE A 23 0.90 4.32 -2.61
N VAL A 24 1.46 5.48 -2.95
CA VAL A 24 0.69 6.66 -3.40
C VAL A 24 1.09 6.99 -4.83
N SER A 25 0.11 6.98 -5.73
CA SER A 25 0.25 7.54 -7.07
C SER A 25 0.24 9.06 -6.98
N VAL A 26 1.33 9.69 -7.43
CA VAL A 26 1.41 11.15 -7.55
C VAL A 26 1.46 11.53 -9.02
N GLN A 27 0.51 12.35 -9.46
CA GLN A 27 0.47 12.89 -10.81
C GLN A 27 0.45 14.40 -10.76
N ASN A 28 1.33 15.04 -11.53
CA ASN A 28 1.41 16.49 -11.64
C ASN A 28 1.55 17.20 -10.28
N GLY A 29 2.25 16.56 -9.33
CA GLY A 29 2.45 17.06 -7.97
C GLY A 29 1.27 16.86 -7.01
N LYS A 30 0.22 16.12 -7.42
CA LYS A 30 -0.94 15.80 -6.58
C LYS A 30 -1.04 14.31 -6.32
N ALA A 31 -1.35 13.92 -5.09
CA ALA A 31 -1.71 12.55 -4.76
C ALA A 31 -3.06 12.22 -5.43
N CYS A 32 -3.10 11.14 -6.19
CA CYS A 32 -4.25 10.74 -6.99
C CYS A 32 -4.88 9.43 -6.49
N GLU A 33 -4.05 8.44 -6.16
CA GLU A 33 -4.50 7.14 -5.68
C GLU A 33 -3.60 6.68 -4.54
N LEU A 34 -4.18 5.96 -3.59
CA LEU A 34 -3.48 5.39 -2.45
C LEU A 34 -3.98 3.96 -2.27
N GLN A 35 -3.06 3.00 -2.18
CA GLN A 35 -3.36 1.59 -1.93
C GLN A 35 -2.41 1.04 -0.86
N SER A 36 -2.91 0.14 -0.01
CA SER A 36 -2.09 -0.64 0.92
C SER A 36 -1.79 -2.00 0.31
N TRP A 37 -0.59 -2.50 0.59
CA TRP A 37 -0.11 -3.78 0.11
C TRP A 37 0.60 -4.53 1.22
N SER A 38 0.34 -5.83 1.35
CA SER A 38 1.08 -6.72 2.25
C SER A 38 1.79 -7.79 1.43
N LEU A 39 2.93 -8.30 1.92
CA LEU A 39 3.57 -9.47 1.31
C LEU A 39 2.96 -10.75 1.89
N ASP A 40 2.58 -11.68 1.02
CA ASP A 40 2.20 -13.03 1.43
C ASP A 40 3.42 -13.95 1.65
N GLU A 41 3.15 -15.18 2.08
CA GLU A 41 4.18 -16.22 2.31
C GLU A 41 4.98 -16.57 1.04
N ASN A 42 4.45 -16.29 -0.14
CA ASN A 42 5.11 -16.48 -1.43
C ASN A 42 5.87 -15.23 -1.89
N HIS A 43 6.05 -14.24 -1.02
CA HIS A 43 6.64 -12.94 -1.34
C HIS A 43 5.90 -12.19 -2.46
N GLN A 44 4.58 -12.38 -2.57
CA GLN A 44 3.76 -11.64 -3.52
C GLN A 44 2.96 -10.55 -2.81
N PHE A 45 2.87 -9.39 -3.44
CA PHE A 45 2.06 -8.30 -2.92
C PHE A 45 0.58 -8.59 -3.13
N GLN A 46 -0.17 -8.52 -2.03
CA GLN A 46 -1.62 -8.59 -2.01
C GLN A 46 -2.18 -7.23 -1.58
N ALA A 47 -3.24 -6.79 -2.24
CA ALA A 47 -3.89 -5.54 -1.88
C ALA A 47 -4.58 -5.69 -0.51
N GLU A 48 -4.33 -4.74 0.38
CA GLU A 48 -4.90 -4.70 1.72
C GLU A 48 -5.89 -3.53 1.84
N THR A 49 -6.99 -3.75 2.58
CA THR A 49 -7.99 -2.70 2.82
C THR A 49 -7.49 -1.78 3.94
N ILE A 50 -7.56 -0.47 3.70
CA ILE A 50 -7.25 0.54 4.72
C ILE A 50 -8.55 0.84 5.47
N GLU A 51 -8.57 0.52 6.75
CA GLU A 51 -9.71 0.79 7.63
C GLU A 51 -9.49 2.08 8.41
N ASP A 52 -10.44 3.01 8.30
CA ASP A 52 -10.52 4.15 9.21
C ASP A 52 -11.10 3.68 10.55
N ILE A 53 -10.23 3.45 11.53
CA ILE A 53 -10.67 3.08 12.87
C ILE A 53 -11.28 4.31 13.55
N ASN A 54 -12.61 4.32 13.67
CA ASN A 54 -13.32 5.34 14.43
C ASN A 54 -13.21 5.04 15.94
N LEU A 55 -12.35 5.79 16.64
CA LEU A 55 -12.08 5.62 18.08
C LEU A 55 -13.23 6.07 19.00
N THR A 56 -14.35 6.57 18.46
CA THR A 56 -15.47 7.08 19.26
C THR A 56 -16.23 5.97 20.02
N ILE A 57 -15.95 4.69 19.74
CA ILE A 57 -16.61 3.55 20.40
C ILE A 57 -15.92 3.16 21.73
N LEU A 58 -14.87 3.86 22.15
CA LEU A 58 -14.16 3.63 23.41
C LEU A 58 -14.59 4.55 24.57
N SER A 59 -15.77 5.20 24.49
CA SER A 59 -16.30 6.09 25.54
C SER A 59 -17.39 5.47 26.40
#